data_AF-A0A0S2W692-F1
#
_entry.id   AF-A0A0S2W692-F1
#
_cell.length_a   1.000
_cell.length_b   1.000
_cell.length_c   1.000
_cell.angle_alpha   90.00
_cell.angle_beta   90.00
_cell.angle_gamma   90.00
#
_symmetry.space_group_name_H-M   'P 1'
#
loop_
_entity.id
_entity.type
_entity.pdbx_description
1 polymer ?
#
loop_
_entity_poly.entity_id
_entity_poly.type
_entity_poly.pdbx_seq_one_letter_code
_entity_poly.pdbx_strand_id
1 'polypeptide(L)'
;MKNRWKHIFIPVLAMALCLSLAACGNSDDVAGDDWRTTGVVVGSGTIAHDGESVDVLVTVCESSAAFYRDLPEQVLFDSVSFPMNIPDAEQSFNAISFDDMDGDGESDVLVSFIHENGDATELVWIWDPVERYVFREDLSTVTLSGGDLSEYVGLWEYQGENLWLRIHEDATWEFVNDQDDVIEYGTLWVDENGVTLHFDGSGDTLQLDRTVSGDLIDSVNGGTLLPVEGIQSSEPYFTRNGLEINAAVERGTFLLTDGVCSYSGLGDGYNTGDCYWEITKNGDYTHDGIRELHFDAICYIPEGSIPYFDQQYITNTDSELYDFYTGMWLTTATAYGNSQRGDNYYLHTVSWQGNSYLIEFAYSTNWQYNVGDWAQVLTKSYAVYLPEDYDGLVFAAEAQPDNYKDSAKRMQLDSISPEAALMNIDTVDPYRSLYFSLCY
;
A
#
# COMPACT_ATOMS: atom_id res chain seq x y z
N MET A 1 3.44 24.85 -8.04
CA MET A 1 4.88 24.97 -8.38
C MET A 1 5.47 23.58 -8.38
N LYS A 2 5.80 23.04 -9.57
CA LYS A 2 6.18 21.63 -9.77
C LYS A 2 7.68 21.46 -9.56
N ASN A 3 8.10 20.72 -8.54
CA ASN A 3 9.50 20.30 -8.41
C ASN A 3 9.72 18.96 -9.11
N ARG A 4 10.79 18.92 -9.88
CA ARG A 4 11.06 17.96 -10.95
C ARG A 4 11.97 16.85 -10.43
N TRP A 5 11.47 15.63 -10.47
CA TRP A 5 12.28 14.41 -10.41
C TRP A 5 13.30 14.41 -11.56
N LYS A 6 14.56 14.11 -11.28
CA LYS A 6 15.59 13.85 -12.29
C LYS A 6 15.92 12.35 -12.27
N HIS A 7 15.35 11.62 -13.21
CA HIS A 7 15.88 10.32 -13.63
C HIS A 7 17.01 10.51 -14.64
N ILE A 8 18.14 9.83 -14.43
CA ILE A 8 19.10 9.49 -15.49
C ILE A 8 19.35 7.98 -15.39
N PHE A 9 19.33 7.33 -16.53
CA PHE A 9 19.19 5.90 -16.73
C PHE A 9 20.37 5.42 -17.61
N ILE A 10 20.90 4.21 -17.30
CA ILE A 10 21.57 3.21 -18.19
C ILE A 10 23.10 3.37 -18.46
N PRO A 11 23.94 2.32 -18.70
CA PRO A 11 24.03 0.91 -18.25
C PRO A 11 25.45 0.42 -17.81
N VAL A 12 25.49 -0.75 -17.14
CA VAL A 12 26.43 -1.91 -17.24
C VAL A 12 27.91 -1.67 -17.62
N LEU A 13 28.82 -1.98 -16.68
CA LEU A 13 30.00 -2.82 -16.98
C LEU A 13 30.51 -3.55 -15.71
N ALA A 14 30.67 -4.86 -15.84
CA ALA A 14 31.10 -5.78 -14.80
C ALA A 14 32.60 -5.66 -14.46
N MET A 15 32.88 -5.95 -13.18
CA MET A 15 34.05 -6.68 -12.66
C MET A 15 35.45 -6.04 -12.80
N ALA A 16 36.01 -5.59 -11.67
CA ALA A 16 37.26 -6.13 -11.11
C ALA A 16 37.72 -5.32 -9.88
N LEU A 17 37.94 -6.04 -8.78
CA LEU A 17 38.76 -5.62 -7.64
C LEU A 17 40.05 -4.92 -8.12
N CYS A 18 40.36 -3.75 -7.55
CA CYS A 18 41.74 -3.38 -7.18
C CYS A 18 41.73 -2.14 -6.27
N LEU A 19 42.17 -2.36 -5.02
CA LEU A 19 42.64 -1.34 -4.09
C LEU A 19 43.57 -0.34 -4.80
N SER A 20 43.31 0.96 -4.64
CA SER A 20 44.37 1.97 -4.73
C SER A 20 44.07 3.15 -3.82
N LEU A 21 44.89 3.23 -2.78
CA LEU A 21 45.12 4.39 -1.93
C LEU A 21 45.48 5.62 -2.78
N ALA A 22 44.94 6.77 -2.40
CA ALA A 22 45.54 8.07 -2.74
C ALA A 22 45.78 8.84 -1.44
N ALA A 23 47.05 8.86 -1.03
CA ALA A 23 47.56 9.68 0.06
C ALA A 23 47.95 11.08 -0.43
N CYS A 24 47.69 12.08 0.41
CA CYS A 24 48.42 13.36 0.53
C CYS A 24 48.15 13.84 1.97
N GLY A 25 49.05 13.94 2.92
CA GLY A 25 50.47 13.64 2.98
C GLY A 25 50.97 14.15 4.33
N ASN A 26 51.58 13.28 5.13
CA ASN A 26 52.83 13.57 5.80
C ASN A 26 53.50 12.24 6.12
N SER A 27 54.79 12.18 5.86
CA SER A 27 55.67 11.03 5.97
C SER A 27 55.78 10.51 7.40
N ASP A 28 55.51 9.23 7.60
CA ASP A 28 56.41 8.28 8.26
C ASP A 28 56.00 6.86 7.84
N ASP A 29 56.98 6.02 7.51
CA ASP A 29 56.79 4.59 7.31
C ASP A 29 56.22 3.97 8.60
N VAL A 30 55.00 3.43 8.57
CA VAL A 30 54.51 2.57 9.65
C VAL A 30 54.13 1.21 9.08
N ALA A 31 55.03 0.25 9.31
CA ALA A 31 54.66 -1.15 9.37
C ALA A 31 53.90 -1.37 10.69
N GLY A 32 52.70 -1.94 10.63
CA GLY A 32 52.00 -2.50 11.79
C GLY A 32 51.36 -1.47 12.73
N ASP A 33 50.29 -0.81 12.28
CA ASP A 33 49.35 -0.21 13.23
C ASP A 33 48.65 -1.35 13.98
N ASP A 34 49.00 -1.49 15.26
CA ASP A 34 48.39 -2.45 16.17
C ASP A 34 46.90 -2.12 16.32
N TRP A 35 46.04 -2.96 15.73
CA TRP A 35 44.59 -2.79 15.67
C TRP A 35 43.94 -2.67 17.06
N ARG A 36 44.66 -3.12 18.10
CA ARG A 36 44.27 -2.96 19.50
C ARG A 36 44.29 -1.48 19.96
N THR A 37 44.84 -0.58 19.14
CA THR A 37 44.95 0.85 19.41
C THR A 37 44.13 1.73 18.47
N THR A 38 43.41 1.14 17.50
CA THR A 38 42.73 1.87 16.42
C THR A 38 41.28 2.27 16.74
N GLY A 39 40.83 2.06 17.98
CA GLY A 39 39.47 2.44 18.44
C GLY A 39 38.36 1.47 18.03
N VAL A 40 38.68 0.36 17.35
CA VAL A 40 37.71 -0.68 16.94
C VAL A 40 37.40 -1.67 18.08
N VAL A 41 38.28 -1.74 19.09
CA VAL A 41 38.08 -2.58 20.26
C VAL A 41 37.20 -1.85 21.27
N VAL A 42 36.02 -2.40 21.53
CA VAL A 42 35.03 -1.83 22.46
C VAL A 42 35.05 -2.49 23.84
N GLY A 43 35.61 -3.70 23.94
CA GLY A 43 35.70 -4.45 25.20
C GLY A 43 36.79 -5.51 25.19
N SER A 44 36.97 -6.18 26.32
CA SER A 44 37.92 -7.29 26.49
C SER A 44 37.44 -8.23 27.58
N GLY A 45 37.84 -9.50 27.52
CA GLY A 45 37.54 -10.47 28.56
C GLY A 45 38.33 -11.76 28.40
N THR A 46 38.03 -12.75 29.23
CA THR A 46 38.63 -14.08 29.17
C THR A 46 37.51 -15.08 28.97
N ILE A 47 37.59 -15.86 27.90
CA ILE A 47 36.64 -16.95 27.61
C ILE A 47 37.26 -18.26 28.09
N ALA A 48 36.54 -19.01 28.92
CA ALA A 48 36.93 -20.33 29.40
C ALA A 48 36.04 -21.40 28.76
N HIS A 49 36.67 -22.32 28.02
CA HIS A 49 36.01 -23.51 27.48
C HIS A 49 36.90 -24.74 27.60
N ASP A 50 36.33 -25.90 27.93
CA ASP A 50 37.04 -27.18 28.06
C ASP A 50 38.26 -27.14 29.01
N GLY A 51 38.25 -26.22 29.98
CA GLY A 51 39.36 -25.99 30.91
C GLY A 51 40.56 -25.22 30.32
N GLU A 52 40.44 -24.69 29.10
CA GLU A 52 41.36 -23.72 28.53
C GLU A 52 40.77 -22.31 28.63
N SER A 53 41.62 -21.31 28.92
CA SER A 53 41.21 -19.90 28.99
C SER A 53 41.94 -19.08 27.95
N VAL A 54 41.21 -18.23 27.25
CA VAL A 54 41.72 -17.37 26.17
C VAL A 54 41.31 -15.93 26.42
N ASP A 55 42.29 -15.04 26.46
CA ASP A 55 42.04 -13.60 26.52
C ASP A 55 41.63 -13.08 25.13
N VAL A 56 40.52 -12.35 25.10
CA VAL A 56 39.89 -11.85 23.88
C VAL A 56 39.63 -10.34 23.94
N LEU A 57 39.63 -9.74 22.76
CA LEU A 57 39.23 -8.36 22.49
C LEU A 57 37.94 -8.39 21.65
N VAL A 58 37.04 -7.47 21.95
CA VAL A 58 35.69 -7.45 21.41
C VAL A 58 35.54 -6.30 20.43
N THR A 59 34.96 -6.59 19.28
CA THR A 59 34.46 -5.59 18.34
C THR A 59 32.97 -5.81 18.16
N VAL A 60 32.21 -4.74 17.99
CA VAL A 60 30.75 -4.81 17.79
C VAL A 60 30.41 -4.14 16.48
N CYS A 61 29.41 -4.66 15.78
CA CYS A 61 28.73 -4.01 14.66
C CYS A 61 27.22 -4.17 14.83
N GLU A 62 26.44 -3.63 13.90
CA GLU A 62 24.97 -3.60 14.02
C GLU A 62 24.30 -4.99 14.15
N SER A 63 24.97 -6.06 13.74
CA SER A 63 24.38 -7.41 13.71
C SER A 63 25.13 -8.46 14.53
N SER A 64 26.26 -8.12 15.15
CA SER A 64 27.06 -9.10 15.89
C SER A 64 28.09 -8.47 16.83
N ALA A 65 28.55 -9.28 17.78
CA ALA A 65 29.78 -9.05 18.53
C ALA A 65 30.79 -10.15 18.19
N ALA A 66 32.00 -9.75 17.79
CA ALA A 66 33.08 -10.65 17.42
C ALA A 66 34.22 -10.59 18.45
N PHE A 67 34.75 -11.77 18.79
CA PHE A 67 35.78 -11.96 19.80
C PHE A 67 37.07 -12.38 19.11
N TYR A 68 38.12 -11.60 19.24
CA TYR A 68 39.43 -11.87 18.65
C TYR A 68 40.44 -12.16 19.75
N ARG A 69 41.41 -13.05 19.50
CA ARG A 69 42.51 -13.29 20.46
C ARG A 69 43.29 -12.00 20.69
N ASP A 70 43.70 -11.71 21.93
CA ASP A 70 44.56 -10.56 22.23
C ASP A 70 46.00 -10.79 21.73
N LEU A 71 46.17 -10.61 20.42
CA LEU A 71 47.43 -10.72 19.69
C LEU A 71 47.56 -9.52 18.73
N PRO A 72 48.80 -9.14 18.35
CA PRO A 72 49.03 -8.12 17.33
C PRO A 72 48.40 -8.45 15.96
N GLU A 73 48.20 -9.74 15.69
CA GLU A 73 47.48 -10.24 14.51
C GLU A 73 46.00 -10.43 14.85
N GLN A 74 45.11 -9.90 14.01
CA GLN A 74 43.67 -10.04 14.20
C GLN A 74 43.23 -11.48 13.88
N VAL A 75 43.10 -12.31 14.92
CA VAL A 75 42.70 -13.73 14.82
C VAL A 75 41.35 -13.91 15.49
N LEU A 76 40.30 -14.15 14.70
CA LEU A 76 38.95 -14.40 15.21
C LEU A 76 38.95 -15.67 16.08
N PHE A 77 38.43 -15.55 17.29
CA PHE A 77 38.23 -16.65 18.23
C PHE A 77 36.82 -17.22 18.07
N ASP A 78 35.80 -16.40 18.28
CA ASP A 78 34.38 -16.74 18.07
C ASP A 78 33.54 -15.45 17.92
N SER A 79 32.22 -15.58 17.81
CA SER A 79 31.29 -14.45 17.71
C SER A 79 29.87 -14.84 18.11
N VAL A 80 29.07 -13.85 18.54
CA VAL A 80 27.62 -13.98 18.68
C VAL A 80 26.92 -13.12 17.63
N SER A 81 25.87 -13.67 17.03
CA SER A 81 24.99 -12.94 16.12
C SER A 81 23.80 -12.41 16.90
N PHE A 82 23.49 -11.12 16.72
CA PHE A 82 22.33 -10.52 17.35
C PHE A 82 21.05 -11.09 16.72
N PRO A 83 20.01 -11.39 17.52
CA PRO A 83 18.72 -11.86 17.01
C PRO A 83 17.97 -10.77 16.23
N MET A 84 18.43 -9.52 16.33
CA MET A 84 17.87 -8.31 15.74
C MET A 84 19.01 -7.34 15.36
N ASN A 85 18.77 -6.45 14.41
CA ASN A 85 19.74 -5.41 14.06
C ASN A 85 19.72 -4.30 15.13
N ILE A 86 20.89 -3.82 15.53
CA ILE A 86 21.11 -2.74 16.49
C ILE A 86 21.90 -1.63 15.78
N PRO A 87 21.24 -0.69 15.07
CA PRO A 87 21.92 0.27 14.19
C PRO A 87 22.96 1.16 14.87
N ASP A 88 22.79 1.42 16.17
CA ASP A 88 23.69 2.25 16.97
C ASP A 88 24.68 1.44 17.83
N ALA A 89 24.84 0.14 17.57
CA ALA A 89 25.58 -0.78 18.45
C ALA A 89 27.02 -0.34 18.78
N GLU A 90 27.72 0.30 17.85
CA GLU A 90 29.07 0.81 18.08
C GLU A 90 29.09 2.00 19.06
N GLN A 91 28.05 2.83 19.06
CA GLN A 91 27.92 4.02 19.89
C GLN A 91 27.25 3.70 21.24
N SER A 92 26.29 2.79 21.25
CA SER A 92 25.50 2.41 22.42
C SER A 92 26.15 1.28 23.22
N PHE A 93 27.23 0.66 22.74
CA PHE A 93 27.93 -0.39 23.49
C PHE A 93 28.29 0.10 24.90
N ASN A 94 27.74 -0.59 25.90
CA ASN A 94 27.93 -0.26 27.30
C ASN A 94 28.87 -1.26 27.98
N ALA A 95 28.62 -2.56 27.83
CA ALA A 95 29.43 -3.59 28.46
C ALA A 95 29.31 -4.96 27.78
N ILE A 96 30.27 -5.83 28.07
CA ILE A 96 30.23 -7.26 27.74
C ILE A 96 30.68 -8.08 28.95
N SER A 97 30.04 -9.23 29.19
CA SER A 97 30.44 -10.21 30.20
C SER A 97 30.62 -11.60 29.58
N PHE A 98 31.57 -12.35 30.16
CA PHE A 98 31.88 -13.75 29.83
C PHE A 98 31.74 -14.69 31.04
N ASP A 99 30.94 -14.28 32.02
CA ASP A 99 30.70 -15.07 33.23
C ASP A 99 29.90 -16.34 32.91
N ASP A 100 30.19 -17.41 33.64
CA ASP A 100 29.39 -18.65 33.65
C ASP A 100 28.04 -18.38 34.36
N MET A 101 26.96 -18.30 33.58
CA MET A 101 25.62 -17.93 34.07
C MET A 101 24.80 -19.15 34.49
N ASP A 102 25.02 -20.31 33.88
CA ASP A 102 24.26 -21.53 34.16
C ASP A 102 24.98 -22.52 35.11
N GLY A 103 26.25 -22.26 35.41
CA GLY A 103 27.08 -22.98 36.37
C GLY A 103 27.76 -24.22 35.80
N ASP A 104 27.86 -24.36 34.48
CA ASP A 104 28.49 -25.51 33.82
C ASP A 104 30.03 -25.43 33.74
N GLY A 105 30.60 -24.28 34.09
CA GLY A 105 32.03 -23.99 34.07
C GLY A 105 32.55 -23.43 32.75
N GLU A 106 31.66 -23.17 31.79
CA GLU A 106 31.95 -22.61 30.47
C GLU A 106 31.51 -21.13 30.42
N SER A 107 32.21 -20.31 29.63
CA SER A 107 31.89 -18.89 29.53
C SER A 107 30.67 -18.63 28.63
N ASP A 108 29.62 -18.03 29.21
CA ASP A 108 28.47 -17.50 28.48
C ASP A 108 28.75 -16.09 27.94
N VAL A 109 27.79 -15.47 27.25
CA VAL A 109 27.94 -14.10 26.73
C VAL A 109 26.74 -13.24 27.10
N LEU A 110 27.00 -12.08 27.69
CA LEU A 110 26.03 -10.97 27.76
C LEU A 110 26.61 -9.75 27.07
N VAL A 111 25.83 -9.14 26.17
CA VAL A 111 26.15 -7.85 25.56
C VAL A 111 25.11 -6.82 26.01
N SER A 112 25.58 -5.71 26.56
CA SER A 112 24.76 -4.62 27.07
C SER A 112 24.97 -3.36 26.24
N PHE A 113 23.86 -2.74 25.86
CA PHE A 113 23.80 -1.46 25.18
C PHE A 113 23.05 -0.46 26.06
N ILE A 114 23.58 0.76 26.15
CA ILE A 114 22.86 1.92 26.67
C ILE A 114 22.74 2.92 25.52
N HIS A 115 21.53 3.09 25.03
CA HIS A 115 21.23 3.95 23.89
C HIS A 115 21.24 5.42 24.32
N GLU A 116 21.34 6.34 23.35
CA GLU A 116 21.43 7.79 23.62
C GLU A 116 20.22 8.32 24.41
N ASN A 117 19.05 7.71 24.23
CA ASN A 117 17.81 8.00 24.94
C ASN A 117 17.76 7.44 26.39
N GLY A 118 18.78 6.69 26.81
CA GLY A 118 18.85 6.05 28.13
C GLY A 118 18.17 4.69 28.20
N ASP A 119 17.71 4.14 27.08
CA ASP A 119 17.22 2.76 26.99
C ASP A 119 18.37 1.78 27.20
N ALA A 120 18.06 0.59 27.70
CA ALA A 120 19.03 -0.48 27.87
C ALA A 120 18.59 -1.75 27.16
N THR A 121 19.46 -2.30 26.32
CA THR A 121 19.28 -3.61 25.68
C THR A 121 20.34 -4.56 26.19
N GLU A 122 19.93 -5.67 26.79
CA GLU A 122 20.83 -6.74 27.25
C GLU A 122 20.48 -8.05 26.53
N LEU A 123 21.44 -8.58 25.78
CA LEU A 123 21.29 -9.83 25.03
C LEU A 123 22.17 -10.92 25.64
N VAL A 124 21.61 -12.12 25.82
CA VAL A 124 22.29 -13.24 26.49
C VAL A 124 22.37 -14.47 25.58
N TRP A 125 23.53 -15.12 25.56
CA TRP A 125 23.77 -16.41 24.94
C TRP A 125 24.40 -17.37 25.95
N ILE A 126 23.86 -18.59 26.03
CA ILE A 126 24.42 -19.66 26.85
C ILE A 126 25.25 -20.58 25.97
N TRP A 127 26.41 -21.02 26.47
CA TRP A 127 27.27 -21.94 25.76
C TRP A 127 26.72 -23.37 25.77
N ASP A 128 26.54 -23.95 24.58
CA ASP A 128 26.25 -25.37 24.40
C ASP A 128 27.45 -26.07 23.73
N PRO A 129 27.94 -27.22 24.24
CA PRO A 129 29.08 -27.93 23.65
C PRO A 129 28.89 -28.37 22.19
N VAL A 130 27.66 -28.42 21.69
CA VAL A 130 27.30 -28.81 20.32
C VAL A 130 26.85 -27.60 19.50
N GLU A 131 25.94 -26.80 20.02
CA GLU A 131 25.31 -25.66 19.31
C GLU A 131 26.07 -24.34 19.50
N ARG A 132 27.07 -24.29 20.39
CA ARG A 132 27.83 -23.10 20.81
C ARG A 132 26.94 -22.06 21.47
N TYR A 133 27.16 -20.77 21.21
CA TYR A 133 26.38 -19.69 21.81
C TYR A 133 24.92 -19.71 21.33
N VAL A 134 24.02 -20.24 22.18
CA VAL A 134 22.58 -20.30 21.94
C VAL A 134 21.92 -19.08 22.57
N PHE A 135 21.25 -18.26 21.75
CA PHE A 135 20.54 -17.07 22.23
C PHE A 135 19.39 -17.43 23.18
N ARG A 136 19.26 -16.68 24.28
CA ARG A 136 18.23 -16.87 25.30
C ARG A 136 17.39 -15.61 25.47
N GLU A 137 16.24 -15.61 24.79
CA GLU A 137 15.23 -14.55 24.89
C GLU A 137 14.74 -14.36 26.33
N ASP A 138 14.55 -15.45 27.07
CA ASP A 138 14.03 -15.43 28.45
C ASP A 138 15.00 -14.84 29.48
N LEU A 139 16.28 -14.69 29.12
CA LEU A 139 17.32 -14.06 29.93
C LEU A 139 17.71 -12.66 29.41
N SER A 140 17.25 -12.29 28.21
CA SER A 140 17.54 -11.01 27.56
C SER A 140 16.49 -9.98 27.95
N THR A 141 16.86 -8.69 28.00
CA THR A 141 15.93 -7.61 28.36
C THR A 141 16.07 -6.40 27.45
N VAL A 142 14.93 -5.76 27.16
CA VAL A 142 14.86 -4.44 26.51
C VAL A 142 14.11 -3.52 27.47
N THR A 143 14.79 -2.51 28.00
CA THR A 143 14.23 -1.51 28.91
C THR A 143 14.09 -0.20 28.15
N LEU A 144 12.85 0.15 27.81
CA LEU A 144 12.50 1.40 27.13
C LEU A 144 12.34 2.53 28.16
N SER A 145 13.21 3.53 28.07
CA SER A 145 13.20 4.79 28.78
C SER A 145 12.50 5.88 27.94
N GLY A 146 11.35 5.61 27.34
CA GLY A 146 10.65 6.62 26.53
C GLY A 146 9.27 6.20 26.03
N GLY A 147 8.22 6.79 26.60
CA GLY A 147 6.84 6.71 26.12
C GLY A 147 6.13 5.36 26.25
N ASP A 148 4.83 5.39 26.52
CA ASP A 148 4.01 4.19 26.56
C ASP A 148 3.62 3.80 25.12
N LEU A 149 4.26 2.76 24.57
CA LEU A 149 3.95 2.22 23.24
C LEU A 149 2.45 1.94 23.08
N SER A 150 1.76 1.57 24.18
CA SER A 150 0.33 1.24 24.12
C SER A 150 -0.55 2.41 23.69
N GLU A 151 -0.06 3.66 23.76
CA GLU A 151 -0.78 4.82 23.24
C GLU A 151 -0.75 4.93 21.70
N TYR A 152 0.14 4.19 21.04
CA TYR A 152 0.35 4.19 19.59
C TYR A 152 -0.14 2.91 18.92
N VAL A 153 -0.30 1.82 19.69
CA VAL A 153 -0.83 0.54 19.19
C VAL A 153 -2.23 0.74 18.61
N GLY A 154 -2.42 0.26 17.38
CA GLY A 154 -3.68 0.40 16.66
C GLY A 154 -3.47 0.71 15.18
N LEU A 155 -4.55 1.14 14.55
CA LEU A 155 -4.57 1.50 13.14
C LEU A 155 -4.74 3.01 12.99
N TRP A 156 -4.00 3.60 12.05
CA TRP A 156 -3.96 5.03 11.82
C TRP A 156 -4.15 5.33 10.33
N GLU A 157 -5.18 6.08 9.96
CA GLU A 157 -5.40 6.53 8.58
C GLU A 157 -4.48 7.70 8.25
N TYR A 158 -3.69 7.59 7.19
CA TYR A 158 -2.98 8.73 6.61
C TYR A 158 -3.98 9.56 5.78
N GLN A 159 -4.37 10.73 6.29
CA GLN A 159 -5.48 11.50 5.71
C GLN A 159 -5.26 11.83 4.23
N GLY A 160 -6.29 11.55 3.42
CA GLY A 160 -6.31 11.85 1.99
C GLY A 160 -5.49 10.88 1.13
N GLU A 161 -4.85 9.88 1.74
CA GLU A 161 -4.04 8.89 1.03
C GLU A 161 -4.69 7.50 1.11
N ASN A 162 -4.30 6.60 0.20
CA ASN A 162 -4.67 5.20 0.29
C ASN A 162 -3.70 4.40 1.17
N LEU A 163 -3.52 4.85 2.42
CA LEU A 163 -2.43 4.41 3.29
C LEU A 163 -2.86 4.41 4.76
N TRP A 164 -2.67 3.28 5.44
CA TRP A 164 -2.88 3.13 6.88
C TRP A 164 -1.65 2.59 7.55
N LEU A 165 -1.26 3.19 8.67
CA LEU A 165 -0.21 2.69 9.55
C LEU A 165 -0.83 1.79 10.61
N ARG A 166 -0.42 0.54 10.68
CA ARG A 166 -0.74 -0.39 11.76
C ARG A 166 0.48 -0.51 12.67
N ILE A 167 0.29 -0.27 13.96
CA ILE A 167 1.32 -0.41 14.99
C ILE A 167 0.92 -1.55 15.93
N HIS A 168 1.87 -2.46 16.17
CA HIS A 168 1.69 -3.65 16.99
C HIS A 168 2.31 -3.48 18.40
N GLU A 169 1.88 -4.32 19.33
CA GLU A 169 2.36 -4.32 20.73
C GLU A 169 3.84 -4.71 20.88
N ASP A 170 4.44 -5.34 19.86
CA ASP A 170 5.83 -5.81 19.83
C ASP A 170 6.80 -4.79 19.18
N ALA A 171 6.36 -3.53 19.03
CA ALA A 171 7.11 -2.46 18.38
C ALA A 171 7.41 -2.70 16.88
N THR A 172 6.63 -3.55 16.23
CA THR A 172 6.58 -3.63 14.76
C THR A 172 5.46 -2.77 14.19
N TRP A 173 5.58 -2.42 12.91
CA TRP A 173 4.56 -1.67 12.18
C TRP A 173 4.49 -2.08 10.71
N GLU A 174 3.35 -1.82 10.09
CA GLU A 174 3.15 -1.96 8.65
C GLU A 174 2.29 -0.83 8.08
N PHE A 175 2.61 -0.40 6.86
CA PHE A 175 1.74 0.40 6.03
C PHE A 175 0.91 -0.52 5.14
N VAL A 176 -0.41 -0.35 5.13
CA VAL A 176 -1.35 -1.12 4.31
C VAL A 176 -2.20 -0.20 3.42
N ASN A 177 -2.71 -0.72 2.30
CA ASN A 177 -3.70 -0.04 1.45
C ASN A 177 -5.15 -0.31 1.92
N ASP A 178 -6.14 0.19 1.18
CA ASP A 178 -7.57 -0.05 1.47
C ASP A 178 -8.05 -1.49 1.24
N GLN A 179 -7.20 -2.37 0.69
CA GLN A 179 -7.44 -3.80 0.57
C GLN A 179 -6.73 -4.62 1.65
N ASP A 180 -6.08 -3.96 2.63
CA ASP A 180 -5.26 -4.60 3.67
C ASP A 180 -4.01 -5.31 3.11
N ASP A 181 -3.55 -4.92 1.91
CA ASP A 181 -2.26 -5.38 1.39
C ASP A 181 -1.12 -4.57 2.02
N VAL A 182 -0.12 -5.27 2.53
CA VAL A 182 1.10 -4.67 3.09
C VAL A 182 1.94 -4.03 1.98
N ILE A 183 2.20 -2.73 2.13
CA ILE A 183 3.03 -1.93 1.25
C ILE A 183 4.47 -1.90 1.77
N GLU A 184 4.65 -1.55 3.05
CA GLU A 184 5.94 -1.39 3.74
C GLU A 184 5.81 -1.81 5.20
N TYR A 185 6.93 -2.14 5.86
CA TYR A 185 6.95 -2.59 7.25
C TYR A 185 8.32 -2.36 7.89
N GLY A 186 8.36 -2.50 9.21
CA GLY A 186 9.60 -2.57 9.97
C GLY A 186 9.39 -2.45 11.47
N THR A 187 10.34 -1.80 12.15
CA THR A 187 10.34 -1.61 13.61
C THR A 187 10.17 -0.14 13.96
N LEU A 188 9.71 0.17 15.17
CA LEU A 188 9.54 1.55 15.62
C LEU A 188 10.16 1.80 16.99
N TRP A 189 10.51 3.06 17.24
CA TRP A 189 10.91 3.56 18.55
C TRP A 189 9.97 4.68 19.01
N VAL A 190 9.70 4.74 20.30
CA VAL A 190 8.86 5.79 20.92
C VAL A 190 9.78 6.75 21.66
N ASP A 191 9.55 8.04 21.53
CA ASP A 191 10.26 9.07 22.28
C ASP A 191 9.30 10.10 22.90
N GLU A 192 9.84 11.19 23.46
CA GLU A 192 9.01 12.25 24.06
C GLU A 192 8.16 13.05 23.04
N ASN A 193 8.51 12.98 21.76
CA ASN A 193 7.88 13.73 20.67
C ASN A 193 6.90 12.87 19.86
N GLY A 194 7.04 11.55 19.85
CA GLY A 194 6.15 10.65 19.14
C GLY A 194 6.77 9.28 18.84
N VAL A 195 6.68 8.84 17.59
CA VAL A 195 7.25 7.57 17.12
C VAL A 195 8.14 7.73 15.91
N THR A 196 9.27 7.03 15.89
CA THR A 196 10.15 6.91 14.73
C THR A 196 9.99 5.52 14.11
N LEU A 197 9.51 5.47 12.87
CA LEU A 197 9.42 4.25 12.08
C LEU A 197 10.75 3.97 11.37
N HIS A 198 11.26 2.75 11.47
CA HIS A 198 12.45 2.24 10.78
C HIS A 198 12.03 1.22 9.74
N PHE A 199 12.43 1.42 8.49
CA PHE A 199 11.98 0.62 7.35
C PHE A 199 12.95 -0.53 7.08
N ASP A 200 12.48 -1.78 7.13
CA ASP A 200 13.34 -2.97 6.96
C ASP A 200 13.87 -3.14 5.53
N GLY A 201 13.16 -2.58 4.53
CA GLY A 201 13.50 -2.71 3.12
C GLY A 201 14.51 -1.68 2.61
N SER A 202 14.47 -0.45 3.13
CA SER A 202 15.29 0.67 2.65
C SER A 202 16.32 1.17 3.64
N GLY A 203 16.15 0.90 4.94
CA GLY A 203 16.91 1.51 6.02
C GLY A 203 16.57 2.98 6.26
N ASP A 204 15.52 3.50 5.62
CA ASP A 204 15.03 4.86 5.87
C ASP A 204 14.32 4.93 7.23
N THR A 205 14.05 6.16 7.68
CA THR A 205 13.28 6.42 8.90
C THR A 205 12.22 7.50 8.67
N LEU A 206 11.12 7.42 9.42
CA LEU A 206 10.04 8.41 9.43
C LEU A 206 9.66 8.78 10.85
N GLN A 207 9.84 10.04 11.23
CA GLN A 207 9.37 10.58 12.50
C GLN A 207 7.91 11.04 12.38
N LEU A 208 7.08 10.58 13.32
CA LEU A 208 5.69 10.96 13.48
C LEU A 208 5.50 11.64 14.84
N ASP A 209 5.22 12.94 14.84
CA ASP A 209 5.08 13.73 16.05
C ASP A 209 3.66 13.60 16.63
N ARG A 210 3.54 13.28 17.92
CA ARG A 210 2.26 13.20 18.63
C ARG A 210 1.77 14.61 18.96
N THR A 211 0.55 14.91 18.54
CA THR A 211 -0.13 16.16 18.89
C THR A 211 -0.87 16.07 20.21
N VAL A 212 -1.24 17.22 20.78
CA VAL A 212 -2.09 17.29 21.97
C VAL A 212 -3.49 16.70 21.77
N SER A 213 -3.98 16.58 20.53
CA SER A 213 -5.24 15.90 20.18
C SER A 213 -5.11 14.38 20.13
N GLY A 214 -3.88 13.86 20.11
CA GLY A 214 -3.59 12.43 20.00
C GLY A 214 -3.27 11.97 18.58
N ASP A 215 -3.34 12.87 17.58
CA ASP A 215 -3.01 12.61 16.17
C ASP A 215 -1.49 12.53 15.96
N LEU A 216 -1.07 11.84 14.90
CA LEU A 216 0.34 11.76 14.49
C LEU A 216 0.60 12.67 13.28
N ILE A 217 1.71 13.41 13.30
CA ILE A 217 2.06 14.37 12.25
C ILE A 217 3.33 13.92 11.55
N ASP A 218 3.22 13.70 10.25
CA ASP A 218 4.36 13.55 9.36
C ASP A 218 4.80 14.95 8.90
N SER A 219 5.69 15.56 9.68
CA SER A 219 6.22 16.90 9.39
C SER A 219 7.07 16.95 8.11
N VAL A 220 7.63 15.81 7.68
CA VAL A 220 8.53 15.71 6.52
C VAL A 220 7.74 15.78 5.22
N ASN A 221 6.64 15.03 5.14
CA ASN A 221 5.79 14.97 3.95
C ASN A 221 4.54 15.86 4.05
N GLY A 222 4.29 16.46 5.22
CA GLY A 222 3.13 17.31 5.47
C GLY A 222 1.83 16.53 5.65
N GLY A 223 1.92 15.30 6.14
CA GLY A 223 0.79 14.41 6.38
C GLY A 223 0.28 14.44 7.81
N THR A 224 -0.90 13.88 8.01
CA THR A 224 -1.54 13.72 9.33
C THR A 224 -2.16 12.34 9.39
N LEU A 225 -1.92 11.60 10.47
CA LEU A 225 -2.52 10.31 10.71
C LEU A 225 -3.49 10.37 11.91
N LEU A 226 -4.69 9.84 11.70
CA LEU A 226 -5.73 9.75 12.72
C LEU A 226 -5.95 8.31 13.17
N PRO A 227 -6.20 8.06 14.47
CA PRO A 227 -6.53 6.73 14.94
C PRO A 227 -7.90 6.30 14.39
N VAL A 228 -7.98 5.07 13.87
CA VAL A 228 -9.18 4.48 13.29
C VAL A 228 -9.38 3.04 13.76
N GLU A 229 -10.64 2.57 13.79
CA GLU A 229 -10.96 1.20 14.19
C GLU A 229 -10.89 0.19 13.01
N GLY A 230 -10.74 0.68 11.77
CA GLY A 230 -10.68 -0.17 10.58
C GLY A 230 -10.16 0.57 9.35
N ILE A 231 -9.79 -0.21 8.33
CA ILE A 231 -9.30 0.29 7.05
C ILE A 231 -10.49 0.78 6.24
N GLN A 232 -10.83 2.04 6.42
CA GLN A 232 -11.87 2.73 5.66
C GLN A 232 -11.51 4.20 5.62
N SER A 233 -11.42 4.77 4.42
CA SER A 233 -11.00 6.17 4.32
C SER A 233 -12.10 7.10 4.83
N SER A 234 -11.70 8.25 5.37
CA SER A 234 -12.61 9.36 5.66
C SER A 234 -12.92 10.19 4.41
N GLU A 235 -12.12 10.10 3.36
CA GLU A 235 -12.35 10.76 2.08
C GLU A 235 -13.03 9.84 1.05
N PRO A 236 -14.04 10.32 0.30
CA PRO A 236 -14.68 9.52 -0.74
C PRO A 236 -13.68 9.04 -1.81
N TYR A 237 -13.82 7.78 -2.23
CA TYR A 237 -12.92 7.13 -3.19
C TYR A 237 -12.69 7.94 -4.47
N PHE A 238 -13.74 8.55 -5.03
CA PHE A 238 -13.61 9.40 -6.21
C PHE A 238 -12.68 10.60 -5.95
N THR A 239 -12.89 11.31 -4.86
CA THR A 239 -12.09 12.48 -4.48
C THR A 239 -10.63 12.11 -4.29
N ARG A 240 -10.38 11.05 -3.51
CA ARG A 240 -9.03 10.53 -3.22
C ARG A 240 -8.27 10.14 -4.49
N ASN A 241 -8.96 9.56 -5.48
CA ASN A 241 -8.36 9.16 -6.75
C ASN A 241 -8.35 10.26 -7.83
N GLY A 242 -8.76 11.48 -7.49
CA GLY A 242 -8.81 12.61 -8.42
C GLY A 242 -9.85 12.44 -9.55
N LEU A 243 -10.91 11.67 -9.30
CA LEU A 243 -12.02 11.47 -10.22
C LEU A 243 -13.07 12.56 -10.00
N GLU A 244 -13.48 13.21 -11.08
CA GLU A 244 -14.47 14.29 -11.04
C GLU A 244 -15.82 13.82 -11.56
N ILE A 245 -16.91 14.27 -10.91
CA ILE A 245 -18.26 14.24 -11.51
C ILE A 245 -18.29 15.29 -12.63
N ASN A 246 -17.89 14.85 -13.82
CA ASN A 246 -17.64 15.71 -14.99
C ASN A 246 -18.84 15.84 -15.94
N ALA A 247 -19.97 15.19 -15.63
CA ALA A 247 -21.22 15.29 -16.36
C ALA A 247 -22.41 15.47 -15.43
N ALA A 248 -23.50 16.05 -15.94
CA ALA A 248 -24.66 16.42 -15.14
C ALA A 248 -25.95 15.81 -15.68
N VAL A 249 -26.76 15.26 -14.77
CA VAL A 249 -28.08 14.70 -15.08
C VAL A 249 -29.04 15.82 -15.50
N GLU A 250 -29.89 15.56 -16.50
CA GLU A 250 -30.88 16.53 -17.04
C GLU A 250 -30.26 17.85 -17.56
N ARG A 251 -29.04 17.79 -18.09
CA ARG A 251 -28.31 18.94 -18.67
C ARG A 251 -27.94 18.77 -20.14
N GLY A 252 -28.59 17.84 -20.84
CA GLY A 252 -28.31 17.55 -22.24
C GLY A 252 -27.22 16.50 -22.41
N THR A 253 -26.60 16.53 -23.59
CA THR A 253 -25.62 15.53 -24.00
C THR A 253 -24.18 15.94 -23.68
N PHE A 254 -23.38 14.97 -23.26
CA PHE A 254 -21.96 15.11 -22.97
C PHE A 254 -21.16 14.23 -23.93
N LEU A 255 -20.13 14.80 -24.55
CA LEU A 255 -19.23 14.08 -25.44
C LEU A 255 -18.36 13.12 -24.65
N LEU A 256 -18.34 11.85 -25.06
CA LEU A 256 -17.38 10.85 -24.62
C LEU A 256 -16.49 10.48 -25.82
N THR A 257 -15.23 10.89 -25.75
CA THR A 257 -14.23 10.55 -26.77
C THR A 257 -13.90 9.05 -26.69
N ASP A 258 -13.88 8.39 -27.84
CA ASP A 258 -13.72 6.93 -27.95
C ASP A 258 -14.76 6.13 -27.14
N GLY A 259 -15.96 6.69 -26.93
CA GLY A 259 -17.03 6.04 -26.14
C GLY A 259 -17.76 4.89 -26.84
N VAL A 260 -17.50 4.66 -28.12
CA VAL A 260 -18.05 3.55 -28.90
C VAL A 260 -16.93 2.82 -29.65
N CYS A 261 -17.05 1.51 -29.79
CA CYS A 261 -16.19 0.73 -30.66
C CYS A 261 -17.01 -0.05 -31.68
N SER A 262 -16.42 -0.34 -32.84
CA SER A 262 -17.04 -1.16 -33.87
C SER A 262 -16.05 -2.11 -34.52
N TYR A 263 -16.50 -3.32 -34.85
CA TYR A 263 -15.67 -4.36 -35.46
C TYR A 263 -16.52 -5.44 -36.14
N SER A 264 -15.91 -6.21 -37.05
CA SER A 264 -16.50 -7.42 -37.63
C SER A 264 -15.90 -8.68 -36.98
N GLY A 265 -16.70 -9.76 -36.91
CA GLY A 265 -16.25 -11.06 -36.43
C GLY A 265 -15.53 -11.00 -35.07
N LEU A 266 -14.25 -11.39 -35.07
CA LEU A 266 -13.38 -11.43 -33.88
C LEU A 266 -12.39 -10.25 -33.85
N GLY A 267 -12.88 -9.05 -34.17
CA GLY A 267 -12.09 -7.80 -34.08
C GLY A 267 -11.58 -7.25 -35.41
N ASP A 268 -12.03 -7.79 -36.54
CA ASP A 268 -11.60 -7.30 -37.85
C ASP A 268 -12.10 -5.87 -38.08
N GLY A 269 -11.17 -4.97 -38.41
CA GLY A 269 -11.47 -3.55 -38.61
C GLY A 269 -11.85 -2.82 -37.32
N TYR A 270 -11.39 -3.31 -36.15
CA TYR A 270 -11.63 -2.65 -34.87
C TYR A 270 -11.29 -1.16 -34.92
N ASN A 271 -12.23 -0.35 -34.46
CA ASN A 271 -12.14 1.09 -34.42
C ASN A 271 -12.87 1.61 -33.16
N THR A 272 -12.38 2.72 -32.63
CA THR A 272 -13.07 3.55 -31.65
C THR A 272 -13.59 4.84 -32.29
N GLY A 273 -14.66 5.38 -31.73
CA GLY A 273 -15.25 6.63 -32.15
C GLY A 273 -15.96 7.33 -31.00
N ASP A 274 -16.29 8.60 -31.23
CA ASP A 274 -16.96 9.43 -30.24
C ASP A 274 -18.44 9.08 -30.12
N CYS A 275 -18.99 9.19 -28.93
CA CYS A 275 -20.44 9.14 -28.71
C CYS A 275 -20.87 10.22 -27.71
N TYR A 276 -22.17 10.39 -27.54
CA TYR A 276 -22.73 11.38 -26.63
C TYR A 276 -23.67 10.71 -25.63
N TRP A 277 -23.52 11.03 -24.35
CA TRP A 277 -24.34 10.49 -23.27
C TRP A 277 -25.22 11.55 -22.63
N GLU A 278 -26.45 11.19 -22.31
CA GLU A 278 -27.40 11.99 -21.53
C GLU A 278 -28.10 11.10 -20.50
N ILE A 279 -28.37 11.66 -19.32
CA ILE A 279 -29.18 11.03 -18.29
C ILE A 279 -30.46 11.84 -18.07
N THR A 280 -31.62 11.19 -18.14
CA THR A 280 -32.94 11.78 -17.88
C THR A 280 -33.62 11.06 -16.72
N LYS A 281 -34.08 11.79 -15.69
CA LYS A 281 -34.83 11.19 -14.58
C LYS A 281 -36.32 11.07 -14.96
N ASN A 282 -36.86 9.88 -14.77
CA ASN A 282 -38.26 9.54 -15.02
C ASN A 282 -39.10 9.52 -13.74
N GLY A 283 -38.44 9.33 -12.58
CA GLY A 283 -39.07 9.33 -11.27
C GLY A 283 -38.04 9.32 -10.15
N ASP A 284 -38.35 9.98 -9.04
CA ASP A 284 -37.52 10.01 -7.84
C ASP A 284 -38.47 10.15 -6.63
N TYR A 285 -38.69 9.03 -5.95
CA TYR A 285 -39.73 8.92 -4.92
C TYR A 285 -39.13 8.35 -3.65
N THR A 286 -39.57 8.85 -2.49
CA THR A 286 -39.16 8.32 -1.19
C THR A 286 -40.37 7.82 -0.43
N HIS A 287 -40.31 6.57 0.04
CA HIS A 287 -41.32 6.00 0.91
C HIS A 287 -40.69 4.97 1.87
N ASP A 288 -41.13 4.97 3.13
CA ASP A 288 -40.71 3.99 4.14
C ASP A 288 -39.18 3.85 4.32
N GLY A 289 -38.43 4.95 4.19
CA GLY A 289 -36.97 4.96 4.32
C GLY A 289 -36.20 4.51 3.07
N ILE A 290 -36.90 4.21 1.97
CA ILE A 290 -36.33 3.79 0.69
C ILE A 290 -36.59 4.87 -0.35
N ARG A 291 -35.55 5.24 -1.09
CA ARG A 291 -35.64 6.06 -2.31
C ARG A 291 -35.66 5.14 -3.53
N GLU A 292 -36.66 5.34 -4.37
CA GLU A 292 -36.87 4.69 -5.67
C GLU A 292 -36.56 5.69 -6.78
N LEU A 293 -35.48 5.44 -7.52
CA LEU A 293 -34.97 6.28 -8.61
C LEU A 293 -35.13 5.58 -9.95
N HIS A 294 -35.82 6.22 -10.89
CA HIS A 294 -36.01 5.74 -12.25
C HIS A 294 -35.37 6.73 -13.22
N PHE A 295 -34.47 6.26 -14.10
CA PHE A 295 -33.81 7.12 -15.08
C PHE A 295 -33.47 6.37 -16.36
N ASP A 296 -33.33 7.13 -17.45
CA ASP A 296 -32.81 6.65 -18.73
C ASP A 296 -31.40 7.20 -18.95
N ALA A 297 -30.46 6.30 -19.23
CA ALA A 297 -29.15 6.62 -19.75
C ALA A 297 -29.12 6.39 -21.26
N ILE A 298 -28.88 7.45 -22.03
CA ILE A 298 -29.04 7.44 -23.49
C ILE A 298 -27.69 7.72 -24.13
N CYS A 299 -27.24 6.81 -25.00
CA CYS A 299 -26.04 6.96 -25.81
C CYS A 299 -26.42 7.22 -27.27
N TYR A 300 -25.96 8.34 -27.81
CA TYR A 300 -26.15 8.74 -29.19
C TYR A 300 -24.85 8.54 -29.95
N ILE A 301 -24.88 7.69 -30.99
CA ILE A 301 -23.71 7.34 -31.79
C ILE A 301 -23.82 8.03 -33.16
N PRO A 302 -22.95 9.01 -33.47
CA PRO A 302 -22.90 9.65 -34.77
C PRO A 302 -22.60 8.65 -35.89
N GLU A 303 -23.14 8.90 -37.10
CA GLU A 303 -22.78 8.11 -38.29
C GLU A 303 -21.27 8.13 -38.58
N GLY A 304 -20.62 9.29 -38.36
CA GLY A 304 -19.18 9.44 -38.55
C GLY A 304 -18.31 8.65 -37.56
N SER A 305 -18.89 8.14 -36.47
CA SER A 305 -18.18 7.33 -35.47
C SER A 305 -18.12 5.85 -35.82
N ILE A 306 -18.86 5.42 -36.85
CA ILE A 306 -18.88 4.03 -37.32
C ILE A 306 -18.28 3.98 -38.72
N PRO A 307 -17.13 3.30 -38.93
CA PRO A 307 -16.55 3.18 -40.25
C PRO A 307 -17.39 2.28 -41.16
N TYR A 308 -17.16 2.38 -42.46
CA TYR A 308 -17.81 1.49 -43.42
C TYR A 308 -17.29 0.05 -43.28
N PHE A 309 -18.20 -0.89 -43.07
CA PHE A 309 -17.93 -2.33 -43.11
C PHE A 309 -18.59 -2.96 -44.34
N ASP A 310 -17.85 -3.80 -45.06
CA ASP A 310 -18.38 -4.58 -46.20
C ASP A 310 -19.10 -5.87 -45.75
N GLN A 311 -19.09 -6.13 -44.45
CA GLN A 311 -19.63 -7.30 -43.76
C GLN A 311 -20.51 -6.87 -42.60
N GLN A 312 -21.19 -7.84 -41.96
CA GLN A 312 -21.89 -7.59 -40.71
C GLN A 312 -20.89 -7.18 -39.63
N TYR A 313 -21.18 -6.09 -38.93
CA TYR A 313 -20.35 -5.56 -37.85
C TYR A 313 -21.15 -5.51 -36.54
N ILE A 314 -20.41 -5.30 -35.45
CA ILE A 314 -20.90 -5.08 -34.09
C ILE A 314 -20.49 -3.67 -33.70
N THR A 315 -21.38 -2.99 -32.97
CA THR A 315 -21.10 -1.71 -32.30
C THR A 315 -21.32 -1.91 -30.82
N ASN A 316 -20.37 -1.50 -29.99
CA ASN A 316 -20.46 -1.62 -28.54
C ASN A 316 -20.15 -0.30 -27.84
N THR A 317 -20.82 -0.06 -26.72
CA THR A 317 -20.58 1.05 -25.80
C THR A 317 -20.82 0.55 -24.39
N ASP A 318 -19.98 0.93 -23.44
CA ASP A 318 -20.00 0.39 -22.08
C ASP A 318 -20.44 1.47 -21.07
N SER A 319 -21.19 1.03 -20.07
CA SER A 319 -21.66 1.91 -18.99
C SER A 319 -22.10 1.09 -17.78
N GLU A 320 -21.74 1.59 -16.60
CA GLU A 320 -21.86 0.86 -15.34
C GLU A 320 -22.33 1.78 -14.20
N LEU A 321 -22.79 1.18 -13.10
CA LEU A 321 -23.08 1.87 -11.86
C LEU A 321 -21.93 1.69 -10.87
N TYR A 322 -21.55 2.77 -10.20
CA TYR A 322 -20.49 2.78 -9.18
C TYR A 322 -20.98 3.46 -7.90
N ASP A 323 -20.36 3.11 -6.78
CA ASP A 323 -20.44 3.90 -5.55
C ASP A 323 -19.32 4.95 -5.50
N PHE A 324 -19.70 6.20 -5.23
CA PHE A 324 -18.82 7.35 -5.10
C PHE A 324 -17.83 7.21 -3.93
N TYR A 325 -18.27 6.59 -2.84
CA TYR A 325 -17.53 6.55 -1.58
C TYR A 325 -16.47 5.45 -1.54
N THR A 326 -16.76 4.29 -2.10
CA THR A 326 -15.86 3.11 -2.11
C THR A 326 -15.29 2.82 -3.49
N GLY A 327 -15.82 3.43 -4.56
CA GLY A 327 -15.43 3.13 -5.94
C GLY A 327 -15.95 1.77 -6.42
N MET A 328 -16.76 1.07 -5.62
CA MET A 328 -17.23 -0.27 -5.91
C MET A 328 -18.09 -0.28 -7.16
N TRP A 329 -17.75 -1.17 -8.10
CA TRP A 329 -18.59 -1.46 -9.26
C TRP A 329 -19.81 -2.29 -8.86
N LEU A 330 -21.00 -1.76 -9.12
CA LEU A 330 -22.26 -2.46 -8.91
C LEU A 330 -22.56 -3.36 -10.12
N THR A 331 -21.85 -4.49 -10.17
CA THR A 331 -21.85 -5.46 -11.28
C THR A 331 -23.20 -6.12 -11.50
N THR A 332 -23.45 -6.52 -12.75
CA THR A 332 -24.64 -7.28 -13.14
C THR A 332 -24.40 -8.79 -13.19
N ALA A 333 -23.35 -9.26 -12.52
CA ALA A 333 -23.02 -10.66 -12.39
C ALA A 333 -24.19 -11.44 -11.74
N THR A 334 -24.46 -12.63 -12.26
CA THR A 334 -25.58 -13.47 -11.82
C THR A 334 -25.49 -13.86 -10.34
N ALA A 335 -24.29 -13.87 -9.75
CA ALA A 335 -24.07 -14.09 -8.32
C ALA A 335 -24.80 -13.05 -7.43
N TYR A 336 -25.03 -11.83 -7.95
CA TYR A 336 -25.70 -10.74 -7.25
C TYR A 336 -27.19 -10.62 -7.62
N GLY A 337 -27.67 -11.45 -8.55
CA GLY A 337 -29.08 -11.56 -8.94
C GLY A 337 -29.94 -12.27 -7.89
N ASN A 338 -29.88 -11.84 -6.63
CA ASN A 338 -30.46 -12.53 -5.48
C ASN A 338 -31.62 -11.76 -4.82
N SER A 339 -32.32 -10.92 -5.59
CA SER A 339 -33.47 -10.18 -5.07
C SER A 339 -34.74 -11.03 -5.00
N GLN A 340 -35.59 -10.73 -4.02
CA GLN A 340 -36.95 -11.24 -3.93
C GLN A 340 -37.91 -10.63 -4.98
N ARG A 341 -37.52 -9.55 -5.68
CA ARG A 341 -38.32 -8.88 -6.71
C ARG A 341 -38.35 -9.63 -8.05
N GLY A 342 -37.47 -10.61 -8.24
CA GLY A 342 -37.43 -11.48 -9.40
C GLY A 342 -36.09 -11.47 -10.11
N ASP A 343 -36.04 -12.10 -11.28
CA ASP A 343 -34.83 -12.20 -12.09
C ASP A 343 -34.36 -10.81 -12.57
N ASN A 344 -33.03 -10.64 -12.73
CA ASN A 344 -32.37 -9.41 -13.19
C ASN A 344 -32.47 -8.20 -12.25
N TYR A 345 -32.63 -8.46 -10.95
CA TYR A 345 -32.45 -7.48 -9.88
C TYR A 345 -31.15 -7.79 -9.14
N TYR A 346 -30.20 -6.86 -9.19
CA TYR A 346 -28.86 -6.98 -8.65
C TYR A 346 -28.78 -6.27 -7.31
N LEU A 347 -28.24 -6.95 -6.31
CA LEU A 347 -28.22 -6.51 -4.91
C LEU A 347 -26.78 -6.36 -4.42
N HIS A 348 -26.45 -5.16 -3.95
CA HIS A 348 -25.13 -4.82 -3.44
C HIS A 348 -25.22 -4.17 -2.07
N THR A 349 -24.22 -4.44 -1.22
CA THR A 349 -24.10 -3.79 0.08
C THR A 349 -22.87 -2.89 0.07
N VAL A 350 -23.08 -1.58 0.16
CA VAL A 350 -22.01 -0.59 0.30
C VAL A 350 -21.80 -0.31 1.78
N SER A 351 -20.57 -0.40 2.26
CA SER A 351 -20.21 -0.02 3.63
C SER A 351 -19.39 1.27 3.61
N TRP A 352 -19.88 2.31 4.27
CA TRP A 352 -19.23 3.62 4.33
C TRP A 352 -19.37 4.27 5.70
N GLN A 353 -18.25 4.69 6.30
CA GLN A 353 -18.16 5.32 7.63
C GLN A 353 -18.97 4.58 8.72
N GLY A 354 -18.79 3.26 8.81
CA GLY A 354 -19.50 2.41 9.77
C GLY A 354 -21.00 2.20 9.49
N ASN A 355 -21.54 2.79 8.42
CA ASN A 355 -22.91 2.54 7.94
C ASN A 355 -22.89 1.51 6.81
N SER A 356 -24.03 0.83 6.63
CA SER A 356 -24.23 -0.16 5.58
C SER A 356 -25.49 0.17 4.79
N TYR A 357 -25.34 0.28 3.47
CA TYR A 357 -26.37 0.71 2.53
C TYR A 357 -26.64 -0.40 1.53
N LEU A 358 -27.91 -0.84 1.47
CA LEU A 358 -28.35 -1.87 0.54
C LEU A 358 -28.87 -1.23 -0.75
N ILE A 359 -28.19 -1.45 -1.86
CA ILE A 359 -28.57 -0.94 -3.17
C ILE A 359 -29.08 -2.09 -4.02
N GLU A 360 -30.29 -1.93 -4.54
CA GLU A 360 -30.93 -2.87 -5.45
C GLU A 360 -31.23 -2.18 -6.78
N PHE A 361 -30.90 -2.79 -7.91
CA PHE A 361 -31.29 -2.21 -9.20
C PHE A 361 -31.62 -3.26 -10.26
N ALA A 362 -32.41 -2.82 -11.23
CA ALA A 362 -32.66 -3.54 -12.48
C ALA A 362 -32.55 -2.56 -13.65
N TYR A 363 -32.24 -3.06 -14.83
CA TYR A 363 -32.24 -2.26 -16.04
C TYR A 363 -32.70 -3.03 -17.28
N SER A 364 -33.05 -2.29 -18.32
CA SER A 364 -33.34 -2.83 -19.65
C SER A 364 -32.65 -2.01 -20.72
N THR A 365 -32.37 -2.63 -21.86
CA THR A 365 -31.68 -1.99 -22.99
C THR A 365 -32.59 -1.95 -24.22
N ASN A 366 -32.63 -0.82 -24.91
CA ASN A 366 -33.31 -0.67 -26.19
C ASN A 366 -32.38 -0.02 -27.22
N TRP A 367 -32.25 -0.64 -28.39
CA TRP A 367 -31.45 -0.12 -29.50
C TRP A 367 -32.35 0.37 -30.63
N GLN A 368 -32.08 1.57 -31.10
CA GLN A 368 -32.69 2.17 -32.27
C GLN A 368 -31.63 2.49 -33.32
N TYR A 369 -31.96 2.28 -34.58
CA TYR A 369 -31.04 2.42 -35.71
C TYR A 369 -31.56 3.46 -36.68
N ASN A 370 -30.66 4.26 -37.25
CA ASN A 370 -30.95 5.34 -38.22
C ASN A 370 -31.96 6.36 -37.66
N VAL A 371 -31.65 6.95 -36.51
CA VAL A 371 -32.51 7.90 -35.81
C VAL A 371 -32.06 9.33 -36.11
N GLY A 372 -32.65 9.95 -37.13
CA GLY A 372 -32.25 11.29 -37.56
C GLY A 372 -30.81 11.31 -38.04
N ASP A 373 -29.95 12.11 -37.39
CA ASP A 373 -28.51 12.23 -37.70
C ASP A 373 -27.65 11.19 -36.95
N TRP A 374 -28.28 10.31 -36.15
CA TRP A 374 -27.59 9.28 -35.38
C TRP A 374 -27.67 7.93 -36.09
N ALA A 375 -26.53 7.27 -36.24
CA ALA A 375 -26.50 5.91 -36.78
C ALA A 375 -27.20 4.94 -35.82
N GLN A 376 -26.93 5.08 -34.53
CA GLN A 376 -27.52 4.23 -33.49
C GLN A 376 -27.79 5.05 -32.23
N VAL A 377 -28.86 4.69 -31.51
CA VAL A 377 -29.20 5.23 -30.20
C VAL A 377 -29.48 4.06 -29.26
N LEU A 378 -28.71 3.98 -28.17
CA LEU A 378 -28.94 3.04 -27.07
C LEU A 378 -29.64 3.78 -25.95
N THR A 379 -30.69 3.17 -25.38
CA THR A 379 -31.29 3.60 -24.12
C THR A 379 -31.18 2.47 -23.11
N LYS A 380 -30.54 2.74 -21.96
CA LYS A 380 -30.56 1.89 -20.77
C LYS A 380 -31.51 2.52 -19.75
N SER A 381 -32.63 1.87 -19.47
CA SER A 381 -33.63 2.33 -18.50
C SER A 381 -33.42 1.60 -17.18
N TYR A 382 -33.16 2.34 -16.10
CA TYR A 382 -32.87 1.83 -14.77
C TYR A 382 -34.03 2.08 -13.80
N ALA A 383 -34.23 1.12 -12.89
CA ALA A 383 -34.99 1.27 -11.67
C ALA A 383 -34.09 0.88 -10.49
N VAL A 384 -33.82 1.82 -9.59
CA VAL A 384 -32.89 1.67 -8.46
C VAL A 384 -33.63 1.93 -7.16
N TYR A 385 -33.38 1.08 -6.16
CA TYR A 385 -33.86 1.22 -4.79
C TYR A 385 -32.64 1.32 -3.87
N LEU A 386 -32.58 2.39 -3.10
CA LEU A 386 -31.49 2.70 -2.18
C LEU A 386 -32.05 3.33 -0.90
N PRO A 387 -31.31 3.35 0.22
CA PRO A 387 -31.71 4.08 1.42
C PRO A 387 -31.93 5.56 1.12
N GLU A 388 -32.93 6.18 1.77
CA GLU A 388 -33.32 7.57 1.47
C GLU A 388 -32.22 8.61 1.74
N ASP A 389 -31.30 8.29 2.64
CA ASP A 389 -30.17 9.11 3.07
C ASP A 389 -28.88 8.85 2.27
N TYR A 390 -28.88 7.86 1.38
CA TYR A 390 -27.71 7.51 0.59
C TYR A 390 -27.62 8.34 -0.71
N ASP A 391 -26.46 8.94 -0.94
CA ASP A 391 -26.19 9.87 -2.03
C ASP A 391 -24.97 9.51 -2.88
N GLY A 392 -24.40 8.32 -2.67
CA GLY A 392 -23.17 7.86 -3.33
C GLY A 392 -23.36 7.27 -4.73
N LEU A 393 -24.57 7.22 -5.28
CA LEU A 393 -24.82 6.52 -6.54
C LEU A 393 -24.33 7.31 -7.77
N VAL A 394 -23.47 6.70 -8.57
CA VAL A 394 -22.89 7.28 -9.79
C VAL A 394 -23.16 6.38 -11.00
N PHE A 395 -23.58 6.99 -12.11
CA PHE A 395 -23.57 6.35 -13.42
C PHE A 395 -22.29 6.74 -14.17
N ALA A 396 -21.61 5.76 -14.74
CA ALA A 396 -20.42 5.97 -15.57
C ALA A 396 -20.69 5.55 -17.01
N ALA A 397 -20.36 6.42 -17.96
CA ALA A 397 -20.20 6.04 -19.36
C ALA A 397 -18.71 5.91 -19.68
N GLU A 398 -18.29 4.75 -20.17
CA GLU A 398 -16.88 4.38 -20.20
C GLU A 398 -16.30 4.44 -21.62
N ALA A 399 -15.12 5.06 -21.74
CA ALA A 399 -14.34 5.00 -22.97
C ALA A 399 -13.98 3.54 -23.31
N GLN A 400 -13.93 3.24 -24.60
CA GLN A 400 -13.56 1.93 -25.11
C GLN A 400 -12.04 1.74 -25.12
N PRO A 401 -11.54 0.51 -24.91
CA PRO A 401 -10.14 0.20 -25.11
C PRO A 401 -9.71 0.51 -26.54
N ASP A 402 -8.41 0.76 -26.75
CA ASP A 402 -7.87 1.05 -28.08
C ASP A 402 -7.75 -0.20 -28.98
N ASN A 403 -8.07 -1.39 -28.46
CA ASN A 403 -7.93 -2.65 -29.15
C ASN A 403 -9.05 -3.66 -28.79
N TYR A 404 -9.32 -4.56 -29.75
CA TYR A 404 -10.35 -5.57 -29.60
C TYR A 404 -10.10 -6.56 -28.46
N LYS A 405 -8.85 -6.92 -28.17
CA LYS A 405 -8.54 -7.93 -27.15
C LYS A 405 -9.03 -7.47 -25.77
N ASP A 406 -8.77 -6.21 -25.43
CA ASP A 406 -9.20 -5.63 -24.16
C ASP A 406 -10.71 -5.37 -24.14
N SER A 407 -11.30 -4.96 -25.27
CA SER A 407 -12.77 -4.88 -25.42
C SER A 407 -13.45 -6.25 -25.20
N ALA A 408 -12.87 -7.32 -25.74
CA ALA A 408 -13.37 -8.68 -25.53
C ALA A 408 -13.16 -9.18 -24.08
N LYS A 409 -12.06 -8.78 -23.42
CA LYS A 409 -11.86 -9.02 -21.98
C LYS A 409 -12.94 -8.29 -21.17
N ARG A 410 -13.33 -7.08 -21.58
CA ARG A 410 -14.37 -6.29 -20.90
C ARG A 410 -15.72 -6.99 -20.85
N MET A 411 -16.09 -7.71 -21.90
CA MET A 411 -17.33 -8.51 -21.96
C MET A 411 -17.40 -9.66 -20.94
N GLN A 412 -16.31 -9.92 -20.21
CA GLN A 412 -16.21 -10.96 -19.19
C GLN A 412 -15.94 -10.37 -17.78
N LEU A 413 -16.01 -9.04 -17.60
CA LEU A 413 -15.68 -8.40 -16.32
C LEU A 413 -16.47 -8.97 -15.14
N ASP A 414 -17.74 -9.26 -15.33
CA ASP A 414 -18.62 -9.87 -14.31
C ASP A 414 -18.05 -11.18 -13.73
N SER A 415 -17.20 -11.89 -14.49
CA SER A 415 -16.54 -13.12 -14.05
C SER A 415 -15.11 -12.93 -13.55
N ILE A 416 -14.46 -11.82 -13.92
CA ILE A 416 -13.03 -11.60 -13.66
C ILE A 416 -12.82 -10.67 -12.46
N SER A 417 -13.67 -9.67 -12.29
CA SER A 417 -13.52 -8.61 -11.29
C SER A 417 -14.87 -8.16 -10.71
N PRO A 418 -15.75 -9.06 -10.24
CA PRO A 418 -17.02 -8.65 -9.64
C PRO A 418 -16.77 -7.76 -8.41
N GLU A 419 -17.52 -6.66 -8.30
CA GLU A 419 -17.40 -5.66 -7.21
C GLU A 419 -16.02 -5.04 -7.04
N ALA A 420 -15.12 -5.17 -8.03
CA ALA A 420 -13.83 -4.51 -7.98
C ALA A 420 -14.01 -2.99 -7.88
N ALA A 421 -13.11 -2.34 -7.15
CA ALA A 421 -13.03 -0.89 -7.12
C ALA A 421 -12.59 -0.38 -8.50
N LEU A 422 -13.14 0.76 -8.93
CA LEU A 422 -12.96 1.33 -10.27
C LEU A 422 -11.49 1.40 -10.73
N MET A 423 -10.55 1.79 -9.87
CA MET A 423 -9.13 1.89 -10.25
C MET A 423 -8.46 0.52 -10.46
N ASN A 424 -9.08 -0.56 -9.97
CA ASN A 424 -8.58 -1.93 -10.04
C ASN A 424 -9.17 -2.71 -11.24
N ILE A 425 -9.93 -2.05 -12.11
CA ILE A 425 -10.50 -2.68 -13.31
C ILE A 425 -9.58 -2.41 -14.50
N ASP A 426 -8.71 -3.37 -14.82
CA ASP A 426 -7.64 -3.26 -15.83
C ASP A 426 -8.04 -2.64 -17.19
N THR A 427 -9.27 -2.93 -17.66
CA THR A 427 -9.72 -2.53 -19.01
C THR A 427 -10.47 -1.22 -19.03
N VAL A 428 -10.66 -0.59 -17.87
CA VAL A 428 -11.31 0.70 -17.72
C VAL A 428 -10.23 1.77 -17.61
N ASP A 429 -10.38 2.86 -18.36
CA ASP A 429 -9.63 4.08 -18.11
C ASP A 429 -10.55 5.07 -17.35
N PRO A 430 -10.41 5.17 -16.02
CA PRO A 430 -11.32 5.98 -15.21
C PRO A 430 -11.28 7.46 -15.59
N TYR A 431 -10.11 7.97 -15.97
CA TYR A 431 -9.92 9.40 -16.25
C TYR A 431 -10.48 9.84 -17.61
N ARG A 432 -10.89 8.89 -18.44
CA ARG A 432 -11.51 9.15 -19.76
C ARG A 432 -13.02 8.94 -19.77
N SER A 433 -13.61 8.54 -18.65
CA SER A 433 -15.03 8.24 -18.53
C SER A 433 -15.84 9.49 -18.18
N LEU A 434 -17.14 9.45 -18.47
CA LEU A 434 -18.09 10.43 -17.96
C LEU A 434 -18.75 9.90 -16.69
N TYR A 435 -18.80 10.73 -15.65
CA TYR A 435 -19.43 10.40 -14.37
C TYR A 435 -20.58 11.34 -14.09
N PHE A 436 -21.75 10.75 -13.86
CA PHE A 436 -22.99 11.43 -13.53
C PHE A 436 -23.38 11.06 -12.11
N SER A 437 -23.44 12.03 -11.20
CA SER A 437 -24.06 11.78 -9.90
C SER A 437 -25.58 11.66 -10.08
N LEU A 438 -26.15 10.54 -9.65
CA LEU A 438 -27.58 10.26 -9.80
C LEU A 438 -28.41 10.82 -8.65
N CYS A 439 -27.76 11.16 -7.54
CA CYS A 439 -28.44 11.59 -6.33
C CYS A 439 -28.74 13.10 -6.27
N TYR A 440 -28.10 13.91 -7.14
CA TYR A 440 -28.22 15.38 -7.19
C TYR A 440 -28.91 15.93 -8.45
#